data_AF-B3MVL4-F1
#
_entry.id   AF-B3MVL4-F1
#
_cell.length_a   1.000
_cell.length_b   1.000
_cell.length_c   1.000
_cell.angle_alpha   90.00
_cell.angle_beta   90.00
_cell.angle_gamma   90.00
#
_symmetry.space_group_name_H-M   'P 1'
#
loop_
_entity.id
_entity.type
_entity.pdbx_description
1 polymer ?
#
loop_
_entity_poly.entity_id
_entity_poly.type
_entity_poly.pdbx_seq_one_letter_code
_entity_poly.pdbx_strand_id
1 'polypeptide(L)'
;MSNSRRKEPLLYMEEYRVKQDPQDYGLADEVFNMEVFKSKLQIAIVRNDEDGLEFDLIGVYPAIANAFRRLMLSDVPSMAIEKVYIYNNTSIIQDEVLAHRMGLLPLRADPRLFAYRTEESTETGTEQDTLEFELKVKCTRRKDAGKDQSNFDDIYKNHKVYSGHLKWLPKGKQAQIYTETGVGCIHDDILIAQLRPGHELDLRLVAVKGLGRDHAKFSPVATATYRLLPQIKLNREVSGKDAYLLQSCFSPGVIGIDENECAYVKDARYDSCSRNVYRYPQINDSVTLARVRDHYIFTVESVGALKPEVIFLEAVKVLKKKCRSFIDEIEAE
;
A
#
# COMPACT_ATOMS: atom_id res chain seq x y z
N MET A 1 5.47 39.92 19.90
CA MET A 1 4.44 39.55 18.89
C MET A 1 3.81 38.26 19.38
N SER A 2 2.55 38.33 19.81
CA SER A 2 1.84 37.22 20.43
C SER A 2 1.79 36.03 19.47
N ASN A 3 2.33 34.90 19.90
CA ASN A 3 2.15 33.60 19.27
C ASN A 3 0.64 33.28 19.31
N SER A 4 -0.12 33.76 18.32
CA SER A 4 -1.50 33.30 18.15
C SER A 4 -1.38 31.83 17.78
N ARG A 5 -1.51 30.94 18.76
CA ARG A 5 -1.61 29.50 18.54
C ARG A 5 -2.63 29.32 17.44
N ARG A 6 -2.16 28.88 16.27
CA ARG A 6 -2.99 28.56 15.12
C ARG A 6 -4.15 27.70 15.63
N LYS A 7 -5.39 28.18 15.50
CA LYS A 7 -6.53 27.33 15.79
C LYS A 7 -6.52 26.24 14.72
N GLU A 8 -6.24 25.02 15.16
CA GLU A 8 -6.27 23.85 14.30
C GLU A 8 -7.69 23.70 13.77
N PRO A 9 -7.90 23.48 12.46
CA PRO A 9 -9.22 23.22 11.93
C PRO A 9 -9.67 21.85 12.46
N LEU A 10 -10.67 21.83 13.34
CA LEU A 10 -11.13 20.62 14.02
C LEU A 10 -12.37 20.04 13.39
N LEU A 11 -12.40 18.71 13.38
CA LEU A 11 -13.56 17.90 13.04
C LEU A 11 -14.00 17.17 14.31
N TYR A 12 -15.08 17.64 14.94
CA TYR A 12 -15.59 17.08 16.17
C TYR A 12 -16.33 15.76 15.92
N MET A 13 -16.06 14.78 16.77
CA MET A 13 -16.57 13.42 16.69
C MET A 13 -17.61 13.21 17.79
N GLU A 14 -18.86 13.61 17.54
CA GLU A 14 -19.98 13.33 18.45
C GLU A 14 -20.41 11.84 18.35
N GLU A 15 -21.25 11.38 19.28
CA GLU A 15 -21.66 9.97 19.39
C GLU A 15 -22.22 9.42 18.06
N TYR A 16 -23.17 10.14 17.46
CA TYR A 16 -23.90 9.72 16.25
C TYR A 16 -23.54 10.48 14.98
N ARG A 17 -22.67 11.50 15.05
CA ARG A 17 -22.36 12.36 13.90
C ARG A 17 -20.98 12.99 14.00
N VAL A 18 -20.53 13.51 12.86
CA VAL A 18 -19.30 14.29 12.76
C VAL A 18 -19.69 15.73 12.48
N LYS A 19 -19.16 16.68 13.25
CA LYS A 19 -19.48 18.10 13.16
C LYS A 19 -18.23 18.89 12.79
N GLN A 20 -18.31 19.70 11.75
CA GLN A 20 -17.24 20.66 11.42
C GLN A 20 -17.20 21.77 12.46
N ASP A 21 -16.02 22.30 12.75
CA ASP A 21 -15.91 23.45 13.64
C ASP A 21 -16.75 24.62 13.08
N PRO A 22 -17.70 25.20 13.86
CA PRO A 22 -18.48 26.35 13.42
C PRO A 22 -17.66 27.58 13.01
N GLN A 23 -16.40 27.64 13.44
CA GLN A 23 -15.43 28.69 13.09
C GLN A 23 -14.54 28.30 11.90
N ASP A 24 -14.62 27.05 11.44
CA ASP A 24 -14.02 26.57 10.20
C ASP A 24 -15.07 26.72 9.08
N TYR A 25 -15.18 27.91 8.50
CA TYR A 25 -15.98 28.18 7.28
C TYR A 25 -15.44 27.44 6.03
N GLY A 26 -14.52 26.50 6.23
CA GLY A 26 -13.70 25.90 5.20
C GLY A 26 -12.54 26.81 4.83
N LEU A 27 -11.52 26.21 4.23
CA LEU A 27 -10.40 26.91 3.59
C LEU A 27 -10.83 27.73 2.34
N ALA A 28 -12.12 28.10 2.23
CA ALA A 28 -12.74 28.68 1.04
C ALA A 28 -12.60 30.21 0.95
N ASP A 29 -12.44 30.90 2.09
CA ASP A 29 -12.36 32.37 2.12
C ASP A 29 -10.92 32.91 2.07
N GLU A 30 -9.90 32.06 2.25
CA GLU A 30 -8.50 32.45 2.11
C GLU A 30 -8.07 32.36 0.63
N VAL A 31 -7.75 33.49 0.01
CA VAL A 31 -7.11 33.51 -1.32
C VAL A 31 -5.81 32.71 -1.26
N PHE A 32 -5.64 31.77 -2.19
CA PHE A 32 -4.45 30.92 -2.24
C PHE A 32 -3.17 31.75 -2.35
N ASN A 33 -2.26 31.57 -1.41
CA ASN A 33 -0.93 32.17 -1.42
C ASN A 33 0.14 31.08 -1.29
N MET A 34 1.06 31.04 -2.26
CA MET A 34 2.12 30.04 -2.35
C MET A 34 3.11 30.11 -1.18
N GLU A 35 3.44 31.29 -0.69
CA GLU A 35 4.37 31.47 0.44
C GLU A 35 3.74 30.98 1.74
N VAL A 36 2.47 31.32 1.94
CA VAL A 36 1.68 30.82 3.08
C VAL A 36 1.57 29.30 3.03
N PHE A 37 1.27 28.71 1.86
CA PHE A 37 1.22 27.27 1.69
C PHE A 37 2.57 26.60 2.00
N LYS A 38 3.68 27.13 1.48
CA LYS A 38 5.03 26.61 1.76
C LYS A 38 5.39 26.69 3.24
N SER A 39 4.96 27.73 3.95
CA SER A 39 5.19 27.86 5.40
C SER A 39 4.34 26.90 6.23
N LYS A 40 3.13 26.57 5.75
CA LYS A 40 2.18 25.64 6.41
C LYS A 40 2.51 24.17 6.14
N LEU A 41 3.07 23.86 4.97
CA LEU A 41 3.40 22.50 4.55
C LEU A 41 4.55 21.92 5.38
N GLN A 42 4.29 20.83 6.08
CA GLN A 42 5.32 20.08 6.82
C GLN A 42 5.14 18.59 6.58
N ILE A 43 6.27 17.88 6.44
CA ILE A 43 6.30 16.43 6.29
C ILE A 43 7.20 15.87 7.39
N ALA A 44 6.67 14.98 8.22
CA ALA A 44 7.43 14.31 9.28
C ALA A 44 7.38 12.80 9.07
N ILE A 45 8.53 12.17 8.87
CA ILE A 45 8.62 10.71 8.71
C ILE A 45 8.67 10.09 10.11
N VAL A 46 7.71 9.21 10.41
CA VAL A 46 7.62 8.53 11.71
C VAL A 46 8.26 7.14 11.64
N ARG A 47 8.02 6.41 10.55
CA ARG A 47 8.58 5.08 10.31
C ARG A 47 8.94 4.92 8.84
N ASN A 48 10.13 4.37 8.58
CA ASN A 48 10.57 4.01 7.23
C ASN A 48 11.27 2.66 7.27
N ASP A 49 10.54 1.63 6.87
CA ASP A 49 10.99 0.24 6.75
C ASP A 49 11.17 -0.11 5.26
N GLU A 50 11.62 -1.32 4.94
CA GLU A 50 11.83 -1.73 3.54
C GLU A 50 10.52 -1.69 2.73
N ASP A 51 9.43 -2.22 3.30
CA ASP A 51 8.12 -2.30 2.64
C ASP A 51 7.09 -1.33 3.23
N GLY A 52 7.40 -0.63 4.33
CA GLY A 52 6.43 0.19 5.06
C GLY A 52 6.90 1.63 5.26
N LEU A 53 6.05 2.60 4.97
CA LEU A 53 6.29 4.02 5.25
C LEU A 53 5.11 4.61 6.02
N GLU A 54 5.40 5.23 7.16
CA GLU A 54 4.46 6.05 7.92
C GLU A 54 4.99 7.47 8.04
N PHE A 55 4.22 8.45 7.55
CA PHE A 55 4.60 9.84 7.61
C PHE A 55 3.39 10.76 7.79
N ASP A 56 3.63 11.91 8.40
CA ASP A 56 2.65 12.95 8.61
C ASP A 56 2.75 13.98 7.50
N LEU A 57 1.62 14.30 6.88
CA LEU A 57 1.45 15.36 5.89
C LEU A 57 0.58 16.46 6.52
N ILE A 58 1.19 17.60 6.82
CA ILE A 58 0.56 18.69 7.55
C ILE A 58 0.42 19.92 6.64
N GLY A 59 -0.71 20.62 6.74
CA GLY A 59 -0.99 21.87 6.03
C GLY A 59 -1.50 21.70 4.59
N VAL A 60 -1.99 20.51 4.25
CA VAL A 60 -2.48 20.18 2.90
C VAL A 60 -4.01 20.07 2.87
N TYR A 61 -4.62 20.40 1.74
CA TYR A 61 -6.06 20.22 1.53
C TYR A 61 -6.44 18.73 1.41
N PRO A 62 -7.63 18.32 1.90
CA PRO A 62 -8.08 16.93 1.81
C PRO A 62 -8.11 16.38 0.38
N ALA A 63 -8.42 17.24 -0.60
CA ALA A 63 -8.44 16.87 -2.01
C ALA A 63 -7.06 16.43 -2.52
N ILE A 64 -5.99 17.12 -2.12
CA ILE A 64 -4.62 16.81 -2.54
C ILE A 64 -4.13 15.54 -1.84
N ALA A 65 -4.38 15.41 -0.53
CA ALA A 65 -4.05 14.19 0.21
C ALA A 65 -4.73 12.95 -0.40
N ASN A 66 -6.03 13.04 -0.70
CA ASN A 66 -6.76 11.95 -1.36
C ASN A 66 -6.29 11.72 -2.81
N ALA A 67 -5.87 12.76 -3.53
CA ALA A 67 -5.27 12.60 -4.85
C ALA A 67 -4.00 11.75 -4.78
N PHE A 68 -3.07 12.03 -3.84
CA PHE A 68 -1.88 11.21 -3.66
C PHE A 68 -2.22 9.77 -3.32
N ARG A 69 -3.17 9.55 -2.40
CA ARG A 69 -3.64 8.19 -2.06
C ARG A 69 -4.14 7.43 -3.30
N ARG A 70 -4.97 8.09 -4.12
CA ARG A 70 -5.51 7.48 -5.36
C ARG A 70 -4.40 7.18 -6.37
N LEU A 71 -3.51 8.14 -6.60
CA LEU A 71 -2.42 7.98 -7.56
C LEU A 71 -1.47 6.84 -7.18
N MET A 72 -1.15 6.69 -5.89
CA MET A 72 -0.34 5.55 -5.42
C MET A 72 -1.02 4.20 -5.69
N LEU A 73 -2.34 4.11 -5.60
CA LEU A 73 -3.10 2.88 -5.87
C LEU A 73 -3.28 2.59 -7.36
N SER A 74 -3.51 3.62 -8.19
CA SER A 74 -3.99 3.41 -9.57
C SER A 74 -3.05 3.87 -10.68
N ASP A 75 -2.19 4.87 -10.44
CA ASP A 75 -1.47 5.57 -11.51
C ASP A 75 0.05 5.47 -11.41
N VAL A 76 0.60 4.95 -10.31
CA VAL A 76 2.01 4.55 -10.25
C VAL A 76 2.15 3.20 -10.96
N PRO A 77 2.99 3.08 -12.01
CA PRO A 77 3.11 1.85 -12.76
C PRO A 77 3.90 0.77 -12.03
N SER A 78 3.66 -0.49 -12.36
CA SER A 78 4.47 -1.64 -11.96
C SER A 78 4.61 -2.64 -13.11
N MET A 79 5.50 -3.63 -12.93
CA MET A 79 5.67 -4.76 -13.86
C MET A 79 4.86 -5.96 -13.35
N ALA A 80 4.02 -6.54 -14.20
CA ALA A 80 3.29 -7.76 -13.87
C ALA A 80 3.10 -8.66 -15.10
N ILE A 81 2.82 -9.94 -14.87
CA ILE A 81 2.61 -10.93 -15.93
C ILE A 81 1.25 -10.69 -16.60
N GLU A 82 1.27 -10.59 -17.93
CA GLU A 82 0.08 -10.30 -18.76
C GLU A 82 -0.28 -11.48 -19.66
N LYS A 83 0.71 -12.05 -20.35
CA LYS A 83 0.48 -13.19 -21.25
C LYS A 83 1.10 -14.45 -20.67
N VAL A 84 0.33 -15.52 -20.72
CA VAL A 84 0.72 -16.86 -20.26
C VAL A 84 0.51 -17.82 -21.43
N TYR A 85 1.60 -18.26 -22.03
CA TYR A 85 1.62 -19.28 -23.07
C TYR A 85 1.76 -20.65 -22.40
N ILE A 86 0.73 -21.48 -22.55
CA ILE A 86 0.68 -22.83 -21.96
C ILE A 86 1.02 -23.83 -23.06
N TYR A 87 2.15 -24.52 -22.91
CA TYR A 87 2.53 -25.60 -23.83
C TYR A 87 1.97 -26.94 -23.38
N ASN A 88 2.07 -27.21 -22.07
CA ASN A 88 1.53 -28.42 -21.47
C ASN A 88 1.11 -28.15 -20.02
N ASN A 89 -0.18 -28.34 -19.72
CA ASN A 89 -0.71 -28.35 -18.36
C ASN A 89 -1.48 -29.66 -18.14
N THR A 90 -0.88 -30.57 -17.37
CA THR A 90 -1.54 -31.82 -16.94
C THR A 90 -1.87 -31.78 -15.45
N SER A 91 -1.85 -30.60 -14.84
CA SER A 91 -2.24 -30.41 -13.45
C SER A 91 -3.77 -30.41 -13.30
N ILE A 92 -4.22 -30.37 -12.05
CA ILE A 92 -5.66 -30.29 -11.72
C ILE A 92 -6.19 -28.85 -11.89
N ILE A 93 -5.30 -27.85 -11.81
CA ILE A 93 -5.69 -26.44 -11.91
C ILE A 93 -5.95 -26.12 -13.38
N GLN A 94 -7.12 -25.54 -13.64
CA GLN A 94 -7.50 -25.08 -14.97
C GLN A 94 -6.59 -23.96 -15.46
N ASP A 95 -6.39 -23.92 -16.77
CA ASP A 95 -5.47 -23.01 -17.46
C ASP A 95 -5.73 -21.54 -17.12
N GLU A 96 -6.99 -21.12 -17.13
CA GLU A 96 -7.40 -19.74 -16.83
C GLU A 96 -7.13 -19.35 -15.39
N VAL A 97 -7.35 -20.27 -14.44
CA VAL A 97 -7.09 -20.05 -13.02
C VAL A 97 -5.59 -20.00 -12.76
N LEU A 98 -4.82 -20.87 -13.42
CA LEU A 98 -3.36 -20.85 -13.34
C LEU A 98 -2.81 -19.54 -13.89
N ALA A 99 -3.26 -19.10 -15.07
CA ALA A 99 -2.85 -17.85 -15.68
C ALA A 99 -3.20 -16.63 -14.80
N HIS A 100 -4.39 -16.60 -14.21
CA HIS A 100 -4.79 -15.55 -13.26
C HIS A 100 -3.86 -15.51 -12.03
N ARG A 101 -3.52 -16.66 -11.45
CA ARG A 101 -2.57 -16.74 -10.33
C ARG A 101 -1.18 -16.23 -10.71
N MET A 102 -0.69 -16.58 -11.91
CA MET A 102 0.60 -16.08 -12.41
C MET A 102 0.59 -14.55 -12.56
N GLY A 103 -0.51 -13.97 -13.06
CA GLY A 103 -0.65 -12.53 -13.20
C GLY A 103 -0.56 -11.76 -11.88
N LEU A 104 -0.90 -12.39 -10.76
CA LEU A 104 -0.86 -11.78 -9.43
C LEU A 104 0.49 -11.97 -8.72
N LEU A 105 1.46 -12.69 -9.30
CA LEU A 105 2.80 -12.80 -8.74
C LEU A 105 3.52 -11.45 -8.90
N PRO A 106 3.93 -10.82 -7.79
CA PRO A 106 4.58 -9.53 -7.87
C PRO A 106 6.05 -9.72 -8.27
N LEU A 107 6.53 -8.87 -9.18
CA LEU A 107 7.90 -8.90 -9.72
C LEU A 107 8.75 -7.78 -9.12
N ARG A 108 10.05 -8.04 -8.93
CA ARG A 108 11.02 -7.07 -8.42
C ARG A 108 11.46 -6.01 -9.46
N ALA A 109 11.09 -6.22 -10.72
CA ALA A 109 11.54 -5.38 -11.83
C ALA A 109 11.11 -3.91 -11.67
N ASP A 110 12.08 -2.99 -11.71
CA ASP A 110 11.81 -1.55 -11.62
C ASP A 110 11.09 -1.05 -12.89
N PRO A 111 9.82 -0.61 -12.80
CA PRO A 111 9.02 -0.21 -13.96
C PRO A 111 9.56 1.04 -14.66
N ARG A 112 10.48 1.81 -14.05
CA ARG A 112 11.05 3.02 -14.66
C ARG A 112 12.03 2.69 -15.79
N LEU A 113 12.59 1.49 -15.78
CA LEU A 113 13.57 1.02 -16.76
C LEU A 113 12.90 0.45 -18.03
N PHE A 114 11.59 0.26 -17.99
CA PHE A 114 10.81 -0.31 -19.08
C PHE A 114 9.87 0.71 -19.71
N ALA A 115 9.73 0.63 -21.03
CA ALA A 115 8.74 1.37 -21.79
C ALA A 115 7.35 0.73 -21.67
N TYR A 116 6.30 1.50 -21.96
CA TYR A 116 4.98 0.91 -22.17
C TYR A 116 4.94 0.19 -23.51
N ARG A 117 4.19 -0.91 -23.55
CA ARG A 117 3.93 -1.64 -24.77
C ARG A 117 3.05 -0.80 -25.71
N THR A 118 3.43 -0.70 -26.98
CA THR A 118 2.65 -0.03 -28.04
C THR A 118 1.86 -1.05 -28.87
N GLU A 119 0.81 -0.61 -29.56
CA GLU A 119 0.03 -1.49 -30.47
C GLU A 119 0.88 -2.05 -31.62
N GLU A 120 1.96 -1.36 -31.98
CA GLU A 120 2.94 -1.79 -32.99
C GLU A 120 3.92 -2.85 -32.48
N SER A 121 3.95 -3.11 -31.18
CA SER A 121 4.84 -4.12 -30.61
C SER A 121 4.36 -5.53 -30.99
N THR A 122 5.29 -6.37 -31.47
CA THR A 122 5.02 -7.78 -31.75
C THR A 122 4.42 -8.50 -30.53
N GLU A 123 3.68 -9.59 -30.73
CA GLU A 123 3.01 -10.34 -29.64
C GLU A 123 3.97 -10.75 -28.50
N THR A 124 5.23 -11.00 -28.83
CA THR A 124 6.29 -11.37 -27.89
C THR A 124 6.98 -10.18 -27.23
N GLY A 125 6.81 -8.96 -27.73
CA GLY A 125 7.46 -7.75 -27.21
C GLY A 125 8.95 -7.62 -27.53
N THR A 126 9.48 -6.44 -27.27
CA THR A 126 10.88 -6.04 -27.49
C THR A 126 11.72 -6.12 -26.21
N GLU A 127 13.04 -5.89 -26.31
CA GLU A 127 13.93 -5.91 -25.15
C GLU A 127 13.67 -4.76 -24.13
N GLN A 128 12.91 -3.72 -24.51
CA GLN A 128 12.70 -2.52 -23.68
C GLN A 128 11.32 -2.48 -23.02
N ASP A 129 10.36 -3.28 -23.49
CA ASP A 129 8.96 -3.23 -23.04
C ASP A 129 8.51 -4.49 -22.26
N THR A 130 9.26 -5.60 -22.37
CA THR A 130 8.84 -6.90 -21.85
C THR A 130 9.94 -7.65 -21.11
N LEU A 131 9.51 -8.48 -20.16
CA LEU A 131 10.32 -9.51 -19.53
C LEU A 131 9.69 -10.87 -19.78
N GLU A 132 10.50 -11.89 -20.06
CA GLU A 132 10.01 -13.23 -20.26
C GLU A 132 10.48 -14.18 -19.17
N PHE A 133 9.59 -15.10 -18.80
CA PHE A 133 9.89 -16.13 -17.81
C PHE A 133 9.42 -17.49 -18.28
N GLU A 134 10.04 -18.54 -17.75
CA GLU A 134 9.72 -19.93 -18.02
C GLU A 134 9.45 -20.67 -16.72
N LEU A 135 8.37 -21.46 -16.71
CA LEU A 135 8.07 -22.39 -15.64
C LEU A 135 7.94 -23.80 -16.22
N LYS A 136 8.95 -24.63 -15.95
CA LYS A 136 9.01 -26.04 -16.35
C LYS A 136 9.18 -26.94 -15.14
N VAL A 137 8.11 -27.60 -14.73
CA VAL A 137 8.10 -28.47 -13.54
C VAL A 137 7.40 -29.79 -13.83
N LYS A 138 8.11 -30.88 -13.55
CA LYS A 138 7.59 -32.26 -13.58
C LYS A 138 7.61 -32.86 -12.18
N CYS A 139 6.46 -33.36 -11.74
CA CYS A 139 6.34 -34.04 -10.45
C CYS A 139 6.69 -35.52 -10.60
N THR A 140 7.56 -36.02 -9.73
CA THR A 140 8.02 -37.42 -9.75
C THR A 140 8.02 -38.01 -8.34
N ARG A 141 7.84 -39.33 -8.24
CA ARG A 141 7.97 -40.05 -6.97
C ARG A 141 9.45 -40.25 -6.65
N ARG A 142 9.87 -39.93 -5.42
CA ARG A 142 11.25 -40.17 -4.98
C ARG A 142 11.49 -41.67 -4.87
N LYS A 143 12.65 -42.13 -5.35
CA LYS A 143 13.04 -43.56 -5.28
C LYS A 143 13.38 -43.99 -3.86
N ASP A 144 13.80 -43.04 -3.02
CA ASP A 144 14.25 -43.26 -1.64
C ASP A 144 13.12 -43.16 -0.61
N ALA A 145 11.86 -43.01 -1.05
CA ALA A 145 10.71 -42.88 -0.17
C ALA A 145 10.44 -44.21 0.55
N GLY A 146 10.59 -44.22 1.88
CA GLY A 146 10.26 -45.36 2.72
C GLY A 146 8.77 -45.74 2.65
N LYS A 147 8.45 -47.02 2.81
CA LYS A 147 7.07 -47.53 2.71
C LYS A 147 6.11 -46.95 3.77
N ASP A 148 6.65 -46.45 4.88
CA ASP A 148 5.87 -45.97 6.04
C ASP A 148 5.80 -44.43 6.14
N GLN A 149 6.27 -43.70 5.13
CA GLN A 149 6.20 -42.23 5.12
C GLN A 149 4.80 -41.77 4.70
N SER A 150 4.16 -40.93 5.53
CA SER A 150 2.86 -40.32 5.22
C SER A 150 2.96 -38.90 4.65
N ASN A 151 4.10 -38.21 4.81
CA ASN A 151 4.26 -36.84 4.35
C ASN A 151 4.55 -36.76 2.85
N PHE A 152 3.75 -36.00 2.11
CA PHE A 152 3.90 -35.83 0.67
C PHE A 152 5.21 -35.13 0.26
N ASP A 153 5.80 -34.29 1.11
CA ASP A 153 7.10 -33.64 0.87
C ASP A 153 8.26 -34.65 0.76
N ASP A 154 8.17 -35.75 1.51
CA ASP A 154 9.19 -36.82 1.53
C ASP A 154 8.97 -37.83 0.38
N ILE A 155 7.70 -38.08 0.04
CA ILE A 155 7.33 -39.07 -0.99
C ILE A 155 7.53 -38.51 -2.41
N TYR A 156 7.20 -37.24 -2.63
CA TYR A 156 7.15 -36.64 -3.96
C TYR A 156 8.15 -35.50 -4.13
N LYS A 157 8.83 -35.49 -5.27
CA LYS A 157 9.69 -34.36 -5.69
C LYS A 157 8.88 -33.40 -6.55
N ASN A 158 8.99 -32.11 -6.26
CA ASN A 158 8.34 -31.01 -7.00
C ASN A 158 6.80 -31.10 -7.03
N HIS A 159 6.19 -31.65 -5.98
CA HIS A 159 4.74 -31.71 -5.88
C HIS A 159 4.10 -30.39 -5.46
N LYS A 160 4.87 -29.46 -4.89
CA LYS A 160 4.49 -28.06 -4.67
C LYS A 160 5.29 -27.20 -5.65
N VAL A 161 4.60 -26.39 -6.43
CA VAL A 161 5.19 -25.47 -7.38
C VAL A 161 5.16 -24.08 -6.77
N TYR A 162 6.33 -23.51 -6.54
CA TYR A 162 6.49 -22.19 -5.95
C TYR A 162 6.91 -21.15 -6.97
N SER A 163 6.73 -19.87 -6.65
CA SER A 163 7.18 -18.74 -7.46
C SER A 163 8.69 -18.73 -7.72
N GLY A 164 9.51 -19.26 -6.80
CA GLY A 164 10.96 -19.42 -6.99
C GLY A 164 11.36 -20.44 -8.06
N HIS A 165 10.43 -21.26 -8.56
CA HIS A 165 10.70 -22.13 -9.72
C HIS A 165 10.62 -21.38 -11.06
N LEU A 166 10.17 -20.12 -11.04
CA LEU A 166 10.10 -19.29 -12.22
C LEU A 166 11.50 -18.82 -12.64
N LYS A 167 11.89 -19.12 -13.87
CA LYS A 167 13.20 -18.75 -14.41
C LYS A 167 13.07 -17.59 -15.36
N TRP A 168 13.93 -16.59 -15.21
CA TRP A 168 13.96 -15.46 -16.14
C TRP A 168 14.69 -15.84 -17.43
N LEU A 169 14.09 -15.51 -18.57
CA LEU A 169 14.66 -15.67 -19.90
C LEU A 169 15.02 -14.30 -20.49
N PRO A 170 16.29 -13.87 -20.42
CA PRO A 170 16.68 -12.56 -20.92
C PRO A 170 16.56 -12.47 -22.45
N LYS A 171 16.08 -11.33 -22.94
CA LYS A 171 16.07 -10.99 -24.37
C LYS A 171 17.13 -9.97 -24.72
N GLY A 172 17.80 -10.15 -25.87
CA GLY A 172 18.74 -9.17 -26.40
C GLY A 172 19.84 -8.81 -25.39
N LYS A 173 19.95 -7.53 -25.03
CA LYS A 173 20.97 -7.04 -24.09
C LYS A 173 20.56 -7.10 -22.61
N GLN A 174 19.36 -7.58 -22.30
CA GLN A 174 18.84 -7.57 -20.92
C GLN A 174 19.73 -8.32 -19.92
N ALA A 175 20.38 -9.42 -20.32
CA ALA A 175 21.30 -10.17 -19.46
C ALA A 175 22.52 -9.36 -18.99
N GLN A 176 22.86 -8.27 -19.68
CA GLN A 176 23.97 -7.38 -19.31
C GLN A 176 23.51 -6.24 -18.38
N ILE A 177 22.21 -5.91 -18.42
CA ILE A 177 21.62 -4.76 -17.72
C ILE A 177 20.99 -5.20 -16.39
N TYR A 178 20.35 -6.37 -16.39
CA TYR A 178 19.56 -6.88 -15.27
C TYR A 178 20.09 -8.22 -14.75
N THR A 179 19.86 -8.48 -13.48
CA THR A 179 20.11 -9.77 -12.83
C THR A 179 18.80 -10.50 -12.62
N GLU A 180 18.85 -11.84 -12.58
CA GLU A 180 17.67 -12.67 -12.28
C GLU A 180 17.01 -12.28 -10.95
N THR A 181 17.81 -11.96 -9.94
CA THR A 181 17.34 -11.46 -8.63
C THR A 181 16.65 -10.09 -8.70
N GLY A 182 16.99 -9.26 -9.69
CA GLY A 182 16.43 -7.92 -9.85
C GLY A 182 15.12 -7.88 -10.63
N VAL A 183 14.78 -8.96 -11.35
CA VAL A 183 13.57 -9.02 -12.18
C VAL A 183 12.62 -10.17 -11.83
N GLY A 184 13.09 -11.15 -11.04
CA GLY A 184 12.28 -12.28 -10.59
C GLY A 184 11.13 -11.90 -9.64
N CYS A 185 10.42 -12.90 -9.15
CA CYS A 185 9.35 -12.75 -8.16
C CYS A 185 9.88 -12.08 -6.88
N ILE A 186 9.06 -11.34 -6.14
CA ILE A 186 9.46 -10.74 -4.86
C ILE A 186 9.55 -11.78 -3.74
N HIS A 187 8.63 -12.73 -3.73
CA HIS A 187 8.63 -13.84 -2.79
C HIS A 187 8.83 -15.13 -3.57
N ASP A 188 9.75 -15.98 -3.13
CA ASP A 188 10.11 -17.22 -3.84
C ASP A 188 9.28 -18.42 -3.35
N ASP A 189 8.48 -18.23 -2.31
CA ASP A 189 7.70 -19.25 -1.59
C ASP A 189 6.19 -19.15 -1.82
N ILE A 190 5.74 -18.35 -2.79
CA ILE A 190 4.32 -18.28 -3.15
C ILE A 190 3.92 -19.59 -3.82
N LEU A 191 2.99 -20.32 -3.22
CA LEU A 191 2.46 -21.55 -3.79
C LEU A 191 1.57 -21.24 -5.00
N ILE A 192 2.00 -21.70 -6.17
CA ILE A 192 1.27 -21.54 -7.43
C ILE A 192 0.32 -22.71 -7.63
N ALA A 193 0.85 -23.93 -7.62
CA ALA A 193 0.12 -25.15 -7.95
C ALA A 193 0.60 -26.35 -7.13
N GLN A 194 -0.28 -27.32 -6.94
CA GLN A 194 0.07 -28.62 -6.37
C GLN A 194 -0.10 -29.72 -7.44
N LEU A 195 0.92 -30.56 -7.55
CA LEU A 195 1.04 -31.61 -8.55
C LEU A 195 1.03 -33.00 -7.88
N ARG A 196 0.83 -34.03 -8.70
CA ARG A 196 1.02 -35.44 -8.36
C ARG A 196 1.95 -36.10 -9.38
N PRO A 197 2.58 -37.23 -9.05
CA PRO A 197 3.51 -37.89 -9.97
C PRO A 197 2.87 -38.13 -11.34
N GLY A 198 3.56 -37.70 -12.41
CA GLY A 198 3.05 -37.75 -13.78
C GLY A 198 2.45 -36.43 -14.28
N HIS A 199 2.11 -35.50 -13.37
CA HIS A 199 1.74 -34.14 -13.78
C HIS A 199 2.97 -33.30 -14.13
N GLU A 200 2.79 -32.45 -15.12
CA GLU A 200 3.77 -31.56 -15.73
C GLU A 200 3.14 -30.20 -16.01
N LEU A 201 3.93 -29.15 -15.81
CA LEU A 201 3.66 -27.78 -16.21
C LEU A 201 4.81 -27.29 -17.10
N ASP A 202 4.46 -26.80 -18.29
CA ASP A 202 5.36 -26.11 -19.21
C ASP A 202 4.69 -24.82 -19.70
N LEU A 203 5.17 -23.69 -19.19
CA LEU A 203 4.60 -22.37 -19.41
C LEU A 203 5.69 -21.36 -19.78
N ARG A 204 5.34 -20.41 -20.66
CA ARG A 204 6.11 -19.19 -20.91
C ARG A 204 5.28 -17.97 -20.57
N LEU A 205 5.83 -17.08 -19.77
CA LEU A 205 5.16 -15.90 -19.23
C LEU A 205 5.79 -14.64 -19.82
N VAL A 206 4.98 -13.64 -20.12
CA VAL A 206 5.43 -12.32 -20.57
C VAL A 206 4.89 -11.28 -19.61
N ALA A 207 5.80 -10.55 -18.97
CA ALA A 207 5.50 -9.43 -18.10
C ALA A 207 5.67 -8.10 -18.84
N VAL A 208 4.78 -7.16 -18.54
CA VAL A 208 4.69 -5.84 -19.13
C VAL A 208 4.55 -4.79 -18.05
N LYS A 209 4.84 -3.54 -18.42
CA LYS A 209 4.52 -2.38 -17.60
C LYS A 209 3.05 -2.01 -17.74
N GLY A 210 2.36 -1.88 -16.60
CA GLY A 210 0.94 -1.51 -16.55
C GLY A 210 0.62 -0.53 -15.43
N LEU A 211 -0.66 -0.15 -15.32
CA LEU A 211 -1.18 0.77 -14.31
C LEU A 211 -2.23 0.07 -13.45
N GLY A 212 -2.27 0.36 -12.15
CA GLY A 212 -3.26 -0.20 -11.22
C GLY A 212 -4.72 0.13 -11.59
N ARG A 213 -4.95 1.23 -12.34
CA ARG A 213 -6.28 1.58 -12.88
C ARG A 213 -6.80 0.56 -13.90
N ASP A 214 -5.89 -0.06 -14.65
CA ASP A 214 -6.25 -1.06 -15.66
C ASP A 214 -6.55 -2.41 -15.00
N HIS A 215 -5.64 -2.87 -14.14
CA HIS A 215 -5.86 -4.08 -13.35
C HIS A 215 -5.15 -3.98 -11.99
N ALA A 216 -5.78 -4.50 -10.93
CA ALA A 216 -5.26 -4.42 -9.56
C ALA A 216 -3.88 -5.10 -9.38
N LYS A 217 -3.53 -6.04 -10.26
CA LYS A 217 -2.20 -6.70 -10.28
C LYS A 217 -1.04 -5.73 -10.52
N PHE A 218 -1.33 -4.56 -11.12
CA PHE A 218 -0.35 -3.51 -11.34
C PHE A 218 -0.29 -2.49 -10.19
N SER A 219 -1.04 -2.69 -9.10
CA SER A 219 -0.91 -1.83 -7.92
C SER A 219 0.47 -2.08 -7.28
N PRO A 220 1.32 -1.05 -7.13
CA PRO A 220 2.64 -1.21 -6.50
C PRO A 220 2.56 -1.25 -4.97
N VAL A 221 1.40 -0.91 -4.40
CA VAL A 221 1.12 -0.91 -2.97
C VAL A 221 0.20 -2.07 -2.61
N ALA A 222 0.46 -2.70 -1.47
CA ALA A 222 -0.48 -3.60 -0.82
C ALA A 222 -1.68 -2.77 -0.31
N THR A 223 -1.38 -1.68 0.41
CA THR A 223 -2.37 -0.67 0.77
C THR A 223 -1.73 0.70 0.92
N ALA A 224 -2.48 1.73 0.55
CA ALA A 224 -2.12 3.11 0.81
C ALA A 224 -3.35 3.83 1.38
N THR A 225 -3.23 4.24 2.64
CA THR A 225 -4.32 4.89 3.37
C THR A 225 -3.81 6.10 4.13
N TYR A 226 -4.74 6.93 4.57
CA TYR A 226 -4.44 7.97 5.53
C TYR A 226 -5.58 8.07 6.54
N ARG A 227 -5.25 8.60 7.71
CA ARG A 227 -6.22 9.02 8.72
C ARG A 227 -5.86 10.40 9.24
N LEU A 228 -6.85 11.15 9.70
CA LEU A 228 -6.59 12.43 10.35
C LEU A 228 -6.02 12.20 11.75
N LEU A 229 -5.09 13.06 12.19
CA LEU A 229 -4.56 13.02 13.54
C LEU A 229 -5.71 13.17 14.56
N PRO A 230 -5.93 12.20 15.46
CA PRO A 230 -6.86 12.34 16.57
C PRO A 230 -6.40 13.44 17.52
N GLN A 231 -7.35 14.26 17.98
CA GLN A 231 -7.15 15.19 19.07
C GLN A 231 -8.15 14.86 20.17
N ILE A 232 -7.63 14.51 21.34
CA ILE A 232 -8.42 14.16 22.51
C ILE A 232 -8.20 15.27 23.52
N LYS A 233 -9.28 15.90 23.96
CA LYS A 233 -9.24 16.93 25.00
C LYS A 233 -10.06 16.47 26.20
N LEU A 234 -9.45 16.45 27.38
CA LEU A 234 -10.17 16.26 28.64
C LEU A 234 -10.83 17.58 29.04
N ASN A 235 -12.15 17.57 29.24
CA ASN A 235 -12.92 18.74 29.62
C ASN A 235 -12.87 19.00 31.13
N ARG A 236 -12.66 17.93 31.91
CA ARG A 236 -12.51 17.96 33.37
C ARG A 236 -11.49 16.90 33.80
N GLU A 237 -10.97 17.04 35.00
CA GLU A 237 -10.17 16.00 35.63
C GLU A 237 -11.05 14.78 35.93
N VAL A 238 -10.53 13.60 35.60
CA VAL A 238 -11.17 12.30 35.84
C VAL A 238 -10.20 11.48 36.66
N SER A 239 -10.62 11.08 37.86
CA SER A 239 -9.76 10.41 38.85
C SER A 239 -10.37 9.10 39.36
N GLY A 240 -9.51 8.24 39.94
CA GLY A 240 -9.92 6.98 40.57
C GLY A 240 -10.56 6.00 39.59
N LYS A 241 -11.67 5.36 39.98
CA LYS A 241 -12.32 4.31 39.16
C LYS A 241 -12.74 4.78 37.77
N ASP A 242 -13.15 6.03 37.64
CA ASP A 242 -13.57 6.60 36.36
C ASP A 242 -12.36 6.82 35.42
N ALA A 243 -11.16 7.05 35.97
CA ALA A 243 -9.93 7.18 35.17
C ALA A 243 -9.54 5.85 34.53
N TYR A 244 -9.62 4.75 35.28
CA TYR A 244 -9.40 3.40 34.76
C TYR A 244 -10.48 2.99 33.73
N LEU A 245 -11.74 3.35 33.99
CA LEU A 245 -12.82 3.14 33.01
C LEU A 245 -12.56 3.94 31.73
N LEU A 246 -12.15 5.20 31.86
CA LEU A 246 -11.81 6.05 30.72
C LEU A 246 -10.66 5.45 29.92
N GLN A 247 -9.59 4.99 30.58
CA GLN A 247 -8.47 4.33 29.93
C GLN A 247 -8.92 3.09 29.14
N SER A 248 -9.83 2.27 29.69
CA SER A 248 -10.36 1.09 29.01
C SER A 248 -11.22 1.42 27.76
N CYS A 249 -11.71 2.66 27.65
CA CYS A 249 -12.49 3.09 26.49
C CYS A 249 -11.62 3.38 25.26
N PHE A 250 -10.32 3.58 25.44
CA PHE A 250 -9.36 3.92 24.39
C PHE A 250 -8.41 2.77 24.07
N SER A 251 -7.71 2.90 22.94
CA SER A 251 -6.63 1.97 22.60
C SER A 251 -5.50 2.06 23.65
N PRO A 252 -4.81 0.94 23.96
CA PRO A 252 -3.70 0.94 24.90
C PRO A 252 -2.64 1.99 24.53
N GLY A 253 -2.20 2.78 25.51
CA GLY A 253 -1.20 3.83 25.31
C GLY A 253 -1.75 5.22 24.97
N VAL A 254 -3.05 5.36 24.68
CA VAL A 254 -3.68 6.66 24.37
C VAL A 254 -3.91 7.49 25.63
N ILE A 255 -4.53 6.90 26.65
CA ILE A 255 -4.76 7.53 27.96
C ILE A 255 -3.81 6.91 28.99
N GLY A 256 -3.05 7.78 29.65
CA GLY A 256 -2.23 7.43 30.81
C GLY A 256 -2.97 7.73 32.11
N ILE A 257 -2.50 7.12 33.19
CA ILE A 257 -2.92 7.43 34.55
C ILE A 257 -1.68 7.88 35.30
N ASP A 258 -1.75 9.02 35.99
CA ASP A 258 -0.64 9.58 36.76
C ASP A 258 -0.56 9.00 38.18
N GLU A 259 0.41 9.47 38.97
CA GLU A 259 0.61 9.04 40.36
C GLU A 259 -0.57 9.41 41.29
N ASN A 260 -1.40 10.39 40.89
CA ASN A 260 -2.58 10.83 41.63
C ASN A 260 -3.85 10.09 41.21
N GLU A 261 -3.72 9.01 40.43
CA GLU A 261 -4.84 8.28 39.81
C GLU A 261 -5.72 9.13 38.87
N CYS A 262 -5.16 10.18 38.27
CA CYS A 262 -5.83 11.05 37.31
C CYS A 262 -5.49 10.64 35.87
N ALA A 263 -6.52 10.62 35.01
CA ALA A 263 -6.35 10.33 33.59
C ALA A 263 -5.75 11.54 32.86
N TYR A 264 -4.77 11.29 31.98
CA TYR A 264 -4.22 12.29 31.05
C TYR A 264 -4.06 11.70 29.65
N VAL A 265 -4.07 12.56 28.63
CA VAL A 265 -3.83 12.14 27.25
C VAL A 265 -2.32 11.94 27.06
N LYS A 266 -1.90 10.69 26.90
CA LYS A 266 -0.49 10.34 26.70
C LYS A 266 -0.09 10.51 25.24
N ASP A 267 -0.79 9.82 24.33
CA ASP A 267 -0.56 9.95 22.90
C ASP A 267 -1.85 9.73 22.12
N ALA A 268 -2.43 10.84 21.64
CA ALA A 268 -3.65 10.81 20.86
C ALA A 268 -3.45 10.12 19.50
N ARG A 269 -2.22 10.03 18.96
CA ARG A 269 -1.92 9.43 17.65
C ARG A 269 -2.46 8.02 17.54
N TYR A 270 -2.36 7.21 18.58
CA TYR A 270 -2.74 5.79 18.54
C TYR A 270 -4.24 5.54 18.67
N ASP A 271 -5.07 6.60 18.75
CA ASP A 271 -6.51 6.43 18.79
C ASP A 271 -7.09 5.91 17.46
N SER A 272 -7.73 4.74 17.56
CA SER A 272 -8.40 4.04 16.45
C SER A 272 -9.87 4.46 16.30
N CYS A 273 -10.20 5.72 16.58
CA CYS A 273 -11.56 6.26 16.54
C CYS A 273 -12.45 5.69 17.65
N SER A 274 -11.93 5.62 18.88
CA SER A 274 -12.70 5.16 20.03
C SER A 274 -13.86 6.12 20.34
N ARG A 275 -15.10 5.63 20.25
CA ARG A 275 -16.32 6.33 20.72
C ARG A 275 -16.94 5.70 21.96
N ASN A 276 -16.26 4.74 22.57
CA ASN A 276 -16.77 3.97 23.71
C ASN A 276 -17.08 4.84 24.93
N VAL A 277 -16.42 6.00 25.06
CA VAL A 277 -16.67 6.98 26.13
C VAL A 277 -18.15 7.39 26.20
N TYR A 278 -18.83 7.52 25.05
CA TYR A 278 -20.24 7.90 25.01
C TYR A 278 -21.20 6.85 25.57
N ARG A 279 -20.76 5.59 25.71
CA ARG A 279 -21.59 4.51 26.29
C ARG A 279 -21.79 4.65 27.80
N TYR A 280 -20.95 5.44 28.46
CA TYR A 280 -20.92 5.54 29.92
C TYR A 280 -21.36 6.94 30.35
N PRO A 281 -22.58 7.10 30.91
CA PRO A 281 -23.12 8.40 31.29
C PRO A 281 -22.24 9.18 32.27
N GLN A 282 -21.46 8.50 33.11
CA GLN A 282 -20.57 9.12 34.10
C GLN A 282 -19.31 9.76 33.52
N ILE A 283 -18.91 9.41 32.28
CA ILE A 283 -17.69 9.91 31.63
C ILE A 283 -17.94 10.47 30.23
N ASN A 284 -19.18 10.47 29.73
CA ASN A 284 -19.50 10.92 28.36
C ASN A 284 -19.17 12.42 28.13
N ASP A 285 -19.23 13.23 29.17
CA ASP A 285 -18.96 14.67 29.18
C ASP A 285 -17.47 14.99 29.41
N SER A 286 -16.71 14.00 29.88
CA SER A 286 -15.33 14.18 30.31
C SER A 286 -14.36 14.40 29.15
N VAL A 287 -14.72 13.99 27.93
CA VAL A 287 -13.83 14.04 26.77
C VAL A 287 -14.50 14.70 25.57
N THR A 288 -13.77 15.61 24.93
CA THR A 288 -14.07 16.08 23.58
C THR A 288 -13.15 15.36 22.60
N LEU A 289 -13.76 14.60 21.69
CA LEU A 289 -13.07 13.90 20.60
C LEU A 289 -13.10 14.75 19.34
N ALA A 290 -11.93 15.02 18.77
CA ALA A 290 -11.79 15.75 17.52
C ALA A 290 -10.71 15.12 16.63
N ARG A 291 -10.64 15.59 15.38
CA ARG A 291 -9.60 15.24 14.42
C ARG A 291 -9.07 16.52 13.79
N VAL A 292 -7.76 16.65 13.65
CA VAL A 292 -7.13 17.80 13.01
C VAL A 292 -7.25 17.66 11.49
N ARG A 293 -7.98 18.54 10.84
CA ARG A 293 -8.39 18.42 9.43
C ARG A 293 -7.23 18.57 8.44
N ASP A 294 -6.20 19.33 8.79
CA ASP A 294 -5.04 19.57 7.94
C ASP A 294 -3.81 18.72 8.32
N HIS A 295 -3.99 17.70 9.16
CA HIS A 295 -2.94 16.78 9.57
C HIS A 295 -3.32 15.33 9.21
N TYR A 296 -2.64 14.78 8.20
CA TYR A 296 -2.85 13.43 7.72
C TYR A 296 -1.71 12.52 8.13
N ILE A 297 -2.02 11.41 8.78
CA ILE A 297 -1.10 10.30 9.00
C ILE A 297 -1.26 9.35 7.82
N PHE A 298 -0.27 9.30 6.94
CA PHE A 298 -0.22 8.38 5.81
C PHE A 298 0.47 7.08 6.22
N THR A 299 -0.08 5.97 5.73
CA THR A 299 0.53 4.65 5.81
C THR A 299 0.56 4.06 4.40
N VAL A 300 1.76 3.77 3.91
CA VAL A 300 2.01 3.21 2.58
C VAL A 300 2.76 1.91 2.75
N GLU A 301 2.15 0.82 2.33
CA GLU A 301 2.74 -0.52 2.31
C GLU A 301 3.00 -0.92 0.87
N SER A 302 4.28 -1.10 0.52
CA SER A 302 4.70 -1.59 -0.78
C SER A 302 4.47 -3.10 -0.91
N VAL A 303 4.27 -3.56 -2.14
CA VAL A 303 4.34 -5.00 -2.47
C VAL A 303 5.81 -5.48 -2.55
N GLY A 304 6.78 -4.56 -2.56
CA GLY A 304 8.22 -4.83 -2.58
C GLY A 304 8.92 -4.55 -3.93
N ALA A 305 8.16 -4.22 -4.98
CA ALA A 305 8.70 -3.90 -6.31
C ALA A 305 9.43 -2.54 -6.33
N LEU A 306 8.92 -1.59 -5.55
CA LEU A 306 9.48 -0.26 -5.37
C LEU A 306 9.45 0.08 -3.88
N LYS A 307 10.45 0.82 -3.39
CA LYS A 307 10.40 1.33 -2.01
C LYS A 307 9.21 2.27 -1.83
N PRO A 308 8.54 2.28 -0.66
CA PRO A 308 7.33 3.09 -0.44
C PRO A 308 7.57 4.60 -0.58
N GLU A 309 8.74 5.09 -0.17
CA GLU A 309 9.18 6.47 -0.40
C GLU A 309 9.24 6.86 -1.88
N VAL A 310 9.69 5.93 -2.74
CA VAL A 310 9.74 6.12 -4.18
C VAL A 310 8.33 6.12 -4.77
N ILE A 311 7.44 5.24 -4.30
CA ILE A 311 6.04 5.18 -4.74
C ILE A 311 5.35 6.54 -4.51
N PHE A 312 5.50 7.12 -3.32
CA PHE A 312 4.93 8.43 -3.02
C PHE A 312 5.51 9.54 -3.92
N LEU A 313 6.83 9.55 -4.12
CA LEU A 313 7.48 10.51 -5.02
C LEU A 313 7.02 10.36 -6.47
N GLU A 314 6.87 9.14 -6.98
CA GLU A 314 6.34 8.89 -8.32
C GLU A 314 4.88 9.35 -8.44
N ALA A 315 4.05 9.15 -7.41
CA ALA A 315 2.68 9.66 -7.40
C ALA A 315 2.63 11.20 -7.52
N VAL A 316 3.54 11.92 -6.84
CA VAL A 316 3.67 13.38 -6.96
C VAL A 316 4.10 13.78 -8.37
N LYS A 317 5.07 13.07 -8.97
CA LYS A 317 5.50 13.33 -10.37
C LYS A 317 4.38 13.08 -11.36
N VAL A 318 3.57 12.04 -11.17
CA VAL A 318 2.42 11.74 -12.02
C VAL A 318 1.39 12.87 -11.95
N LEU A 319 1.07 13.37 -10.75
CA LEU A 319 0.15 14.51 -10.62
C LEU A 319 0.70 15.75 -11.36
N LYS A 320 1.97 16.06 -11.16
CA LYS A 320 2.65 17.17 -11.85
C LYS A 320 2.60 17.01 -13.37
N LYS A 321 2.85 15.80 -13.89
CA LYS A 321 2.80 15.49 -15.32
C LYS A 321 1.39 15.68 -15.88
N LYS A 322 0.35 15.26 -15.16
CA LYS A 322 -1.06 15.47 -15.57
C LYS A 322 -1.38 16.95 -15.69
N CYS A 323 -1.03 17.76 -14.68
CA CYS A 323 -1.23 19.21 -14.75
C CYS A 323 -0.48 19.84 -15.93
N ARG A 324 0.76 19.44 -16.17
CA ARG A 324 1.57 19.96 -17.27
C ARG A 324 0.99 19.63 -18.64
N SER A 325 0.49 18.41 -18.84
CA SER A 325 -0.16 17.99 -20.10
C SER A 325 -1.29 18.95 -20.49
N PHE A 326 -2.16 19.30 -19.54
CA PHE A 326 -3.26 20.23 -19.82
C PHE A 326 -2.80 21.67 -20.05
N ILE A 327 -1.72 22.11 -19.39
CA ILE A 327 -1.14 23.43 -19.65
C ILE A 327 -0.57 23.47 -21.08
N ASP A 328 0.20 22.45 -21.46
CA ASP A 328 0.80 22.34 -22.79
C ASP A 328 -0.30 22.30 -23.89
N GLU A 329 -1.44 21.65 -23.63
CA GLU A 329 -2.61 21.66 -24.54
C GLU A 329 -3.26 23.04 -24.66
N ILE A 330 -3.41 23.77 -23.56
CA ILE A 330 -3.96 25.14 -23.56
C ILE A 330 -3.01 26.13 -24.25
N GLU A 331 -1.70 25.96 -24.09
CA GLU A 331 -0.68 26.81 -24.73
C GLU A 331 -0.49 26.49 -26.24
N ALA A 332 -0.95 25.31 -26.69
CA ALA A 332 -0.89 24.90 -28.08
C ALA A 332 -2.09 25.39 -28.92
N GLU A 333 -3.19 25.83 -28.28
CA GLU A 333 -4.34 26.50 -28.92
C GLU A 333 -4.06 27.98 -29.22
#